data_AF-A0A239CNM5-F1
#
_entry.id   AF-A0A239CNM5-F1
#
_cell.length_a   1.000
_cell.length_b   1.000
_cell.length_c   1.000
_cell.angle_alpha   90.00
_cell.angle_beta   90.00
_cell.angle_gamma   90.00
#
_symmetry.space_group_name_H-M   'P 1'
#
loop_
_entity.id
_entity.type
_entity.pdbx_description
1 polymer ?
#
loop_
_entity_poly.entity_id
_entity_poly.type
_entity_poly.pdbx_seq_one_letter_code
_entity_poly.pdbx_strand_id
1 'polypeptide(L)'
;MITARSRSTASAPDRLQRVPVINQTRADLLAGMAILLGAYFTETGLNPADLRAKVLGPRQSAAETLLDRAVQRGEVDPAVVSPRLASLPFDLFRHEILTTLQPVPDAVVEEILDQIALPLLRRSSTENR
;
A
#
# COMPACT_ATOMS: atom_id res chain seq x y z
N MET A 1 49.40 -6.48 3.19
CA MET A 1 48.51 -7.63 3.50
C MET A 1 47.17 -7.04 3.93
N ILE A 2 46.19 -6.96 3.02
CA ILE A 2 44.90 -6.26 3.21
C ILE A 2 43.83 -7.34 3.41
N THR A 3 43.18 -7.35 4.57
CA THR A 3 42.10 -8.29 4.89
C THR A 3 40.79 -7.79 4.30
N ALA A 4 40.31 -8.47 3.26
CA ALA A 4 39.04 -8.18 2.61
C ALA A 4 37.85 -8.54 3.53
N ARG A 5 37.03 -7.52 3.83
CA ARG A 5 35.76 -7.65 4.55
C ARG A 5 34.74 -8.28 3.58
N SER A 6 34.46 -9.57 3.78
CA SER A 6 33.40 -10.31 3.09
C SER A 6 32.04 -9.62 3.30
N ARG A 7 31.46 -9.09 2.22
CA ARG A 7 30.05 -8.66 2.18
C ARG A 7 29.20 -9.91 1.99
N SER A 8 28.35 -10.20 2.97
CA SER A 8 27.30 -11.22 2.87
C SER A 8 26.30 -10.84 1.78
N THR A 9 26.37 -11.50 0.63
CA THR A 9 25.39 -11.41 -0.46
C THR A 9 24.28 -12.43 -0.22
N ALA A 10 23.21 -12.04 0.48
CA ALA A 10 21.99 -12.85 0.50
C ALA A 10 21.36 -12.86 -0.90
N SER A 11 21.25 -14.05 -1.50
CA SER A 11 20.75 -14.29 -2.84
C SER A 11 19.25 -13.98 -2.96
N ALA A 12 18.80 -13.41 -4.08
CA ALA A 12 17.42 -13.05 -4.39
C ALA A 12 16.32 -14.11 -4.03
N PRO A 13 16.53 -15.43 -4.22
CA PRO A 13 15.58 -16.47 -3.78
C PRO A 13 15.26 -16.46 -2.28
N ASP A 14 16.19 -16.06 -1.43
CA ASP A 14 16.03 -16.09 0.04
C ASP A 14 15.05 -15.00 0.55
N ARG A 15 14.86 -13.93 -0.23
CA ARG A 15 13.92 -12.85 0.09
C ARG A 15 12.46 -13.21 -0.17
N LEU A 16 12.19 -14.09 -1.14
CA LEU A 16 10.83 -14.48 -1.52
C LEU A 16 10.28 -15.61 -0.65
N GLN A 17 11.13 -16.50 -0.15
CA GLN A 17 10.71 -17.61 0.74
C GLN A 17 10.25 -17.14 2.13
N ARG A 18 10.57 -15.91 2.55
CA ARG A 18 10.16 -15.33 3.84
C ARG A 18 8.78 -14.68 3.82
N VAL A 19 8.23 -14.40 2.63
CA VAL A 19 6.95 -13.70 2.47
C VAL A 19 5.76 -14.51 3.01
N PRO A 20 5.64 -15.84 2.77
CA PRO A 20 4.49 -16.61 3.24
C PRO A 20 4.36 -16.70 4.76
N VAL A 21 5.48 -16.86 5.48
CA VAL A 21 5.48 -16.99 6.95
C VAL A 21 5.15 -15.66 7.62
N ILE A 22 5.71 -14.55 7.14
CA ILE A 22 5.40 -13.20 7.64
C ILE A 22 3.92 -12.84 7.38
N ASN A 23 3.37 -13.32 6.27
CA ASN A 23 1.97 -13.11 5.93
C ASN A 23 1.03 -13.81 6.92
N GLN A 24 1.32 -15.06 7.32
CA GLN A 24 0.44 -15.80 8.22
C GLN A 24 0.40 -15.19 9.63
N THR A 25 1.57 -14.88 10.22
CA THR A 25 1.61 -14.25 11.55
C THR A 25 0.86 -12.92 11.60
N ARG A 26 0.95 -12.12 10.51
CA ARG A 26 0.19 -10.87 10.40
C ARG A 26 -1.30 -11.11 10.23
N ALA A 27 -1.70 -12.15 9.49
CA ALA A 27 -3.10 -12.53 9.35
C ALA A 27 -3.71 -12.96 10.69
N ASP A 28 -2.98 -13.76 11.47
CA ASP A 28 -3.43 -14.22 12.79
C ASP A 28 -3.59 -13.04 13.77
N LEU A 29 -2.67 -12.08 13.76
CA LEU A 29 -2.77 -10.85 14.55
C LEU A 29 -4.01 -10.03 14.17
N LEU A 30 -4.27 -9.84 12.88
CA LEU A 30 -5.44 -9.11 12.40
C LEU A 30 -6.75 -9.85 12.73
N ALA A 31 -6.75 -11.18 12.69
CA ALA A 31 -7.88 -12.00 13.14
C ALA A 31 -8.12 -11.83 14.64
N GLY A 32 -7.08 -11.82 15.46
CA GLY A 32 -7.17 -11.52 16.90
C GLY A 32 -7.73 -10.11 17.18
N MET A 33 -7.27 -9.11 16.43
CA MET A 33 -7.79 -7.74 16.52
C MET A 33 -9.28 -7.68 16.15
N ALA A 34 -9.72 -8.41 15.12
CA ALA A 34 -11.12 -8.49 14.72
C ALA A 34 -12.00 -9.16 15.80
N ILE A 35 -11.46 -10.15 16.52
CA ILE A 35 -12.13 -10.77 17.67
C ILE A 35 -12.32 -9.76 18.81
N LEU A 36 -11.30 -8.94 19.11
CA LEU A 36 -11.39 -7.88 20.13
C LEU A 36 -12.42 -6.80 19.76
N LEU A 37 -12.62 -6.53 18.47
CA LEU A 37 -13.69 -5.66 17.96
C LEU A 37 -15.10 -6.27 18.05
N GLY A 38 -15.25 -7.52 18.52
CA GLY A 38 -16.54 -8.22 18.60
C GLY A 38 -17.60 -7.49 19.43
N ALA A 39 -17.20 -6.82 20.51
CA ALA A 39 -18.10 -5.97 21.31
C ALA A 39 -18.56 -4.73 20.52
N TYR A 40 -17.64 -4.05 19.83
CA TYR A 40 -17.94 -2.91 18.97
C TYR A 40 -18.92 -3.27 17.84
N PHE A 41 -18.77 -4.44 17.22
CA PHE A 41 -19.70 -4.94 16.21
C PHE A 41 -21.09 -5.24 16.77
N THR A 42 -21.15 -5.80 17.98
CA THR A 42 -22.41 -6.12 18.66
C THR A 42 -23.17 -4.84 19.06
N GLU A 43 -22.47 -3.81 19.51
CA GLU A 43 -23.06 -2.53 19.94
C GLU A 43 -23.47 -1.62 18.76
N THR A 44 -22.69 -1.60 17.68
CA THR A 44 -22.96 -0.73 16.52
C THR A 44 -23.83 -1.39 15.44
N GLY A 45 -24.03 -2.71 15.52
CA GLY A 45 -24.72 -3.50 14.50
C GLY A 45 -23.92 -3.67 13.20
N LEU A 46 -22.67 -3.22 13.16
CA LEU A 46 -21.76 -3.39 12.01
C LEU A 46 -21.13 -4.77 12.04
N ASN A 47 -20.77 -5.29 10.86
CA ASN A 47 -19.95 -6.50 10.73
C ASN A 47 -18.55 -6.16 10.16
N PRO A 48 -17.60 -7.11 10.18
CA PRO A 48 -16.26 -6.90 9.62
C PRO A 48 -16.25 -6.48 8.13
N ALA A 49 -17.23 -6.90 7.33
CA ALA A 49 -17.36 -6.47 5.93
C ALA A 49 -17.82 -5.01 5.81
N ASP A 50 -18.67 -4.53 6.71
CA ASP A 50 -19.06 -3.11 6.76
C ASP A 50 -17.90 -2.23 7.20
N LEU A 51 -17.10 -2.70 8.16
CA LEU A 51 -15.89 -2.01 8.59
C LEU A 51 -14.86 -2.01 7.45
N ARG A 52 -14.71 -3.14 6.74
CA ARG A 52 -13.92 -3.22 5.51
C ARG A 52 -14.43 -2.19 4.48
N ALA A 53 -15.73 -2.11 4.23
CA ALA A 53 -16.30 -1.15 3.28
C ALA A 53 -16.12 0.32 3.72
N LYS A 54 -16.12 0.62 5.02
CA LYS A 54 -15.85 1.98 5.52
C LYS A 54 -14.37 2.36 5.47
N VAL A 55 -13.47 1.39 5.70
CA VAL A 55 -12.01 1.60 5.66
C VAL A 55 -11.46 1.56 4.23
N LEU A 56 -12.01 0.70 3.36
CA LEU A 56 -11.53 0.46 1.99
C LEU A 56 -12.43 1.04 0.90
N GLY A 57 -13.71 1.26 1.16
CA GLY A 57 -14.68 1.72 0.16
C GLY A 57 -14.55 3.20 -0.19
N PRO A 58 -15.60 3.77 -0.83
CA PRO A 58 -15.71 4.62 -2.03
C PRO A 58 -14.54 5.51 -2.52
N ARG A 59 -13.48 5.74 -1.74
CA ARG A 59 -12.29 6.48 -2.17
C ARG A 59 -11.53 5.79 -3.31
N GLN A 60 -11.63 4.47 -3.42
CA GLN A 60 -10.97 3.71 -4.50
C GLN A 60 -11.57 4.05 -5.88
N SER A 61 -12.88 4.30 -5.99
CA SER A 61 -13.48 4.73 -7.26
C SER A 61 -13.18 6.20 -7.60
N ALA A 62 -13.06 7.07 -6.60
CA ALA A 62 -12.60 8.44 -6.80
C ALA A 62 -11.14 8.49 -7.28
N ALA A 63 -10.29 7.62 -6.73
CA ALA A 63 -8.91 7.43 -7.16
C ALA A 63 -8.79 6.98 -8.61
N GLU A 64 -9.54 5.96 -8.98
CA GLU A 64 -9.62 5.44 -10.36
C GLU A 64 -10.05 6.56 -11.31
N THR A 65 -11.08 7.33 -10.94
CA THR A 65 -11.54 8.48 -11.74
C THR A 65 -10.47 9.56 -11.89
N LEU A 66 -9.71 9.88 -10.83
CA LEU A 66 -8.63 10.86 -10.89
C LEU A 66 -7.47 10.37 -11.76
N LEU A 67 -7.15 9.08 -11.67
CA LEU A 67 -6.10 8.44 -12.45
C LEU A 67 -6.47 8.37 -13.94
N ASP A 68 -7.72 8.03 -14.25
CA ASP A 68 -8.25 8.03 -15.62
C ASP A 68 -8.14 9.43 -16.25
N ARG A 69 -8.46 10.49 -15.49
CA ARG A 69 -8.28 11.86 -15.97
C ARG A 69 -6.81 12.21 -16.17
N ALA A 70 -5.90 11.73 -15.33
CA ALA A 70 -4.46 11.97 -15.48
C ALA A 70 -3.88 11.25 -16.71
N VAL A 71 -4.36 10.03 -16.99
CA VAL A 71 -4.07 9.29 -18.22
C VAL A 71 -4.58 10.06 -19.45
N GLN A 72 -5.82 10.56 -19.40
CA GLN A 72 -6.38 11.36 -20.51
C GLN A 72 -5.60 12.65 -20.78
N ARG A 73 -4.98 13.25 -19.76
CA ARG A 73 -4.09 14.42 -19.90
C ARG A 73 -2.66 14.07 -20.35
N GLY A 74 -2.33 12.78 -20.46
CA GLY A 74 -0.98 12.33 -20.77
C GLY A 74 0.02 12.49 -19.63
N GLU A 75 -0.45 12.70 -18.39
CA GLU A 75 0.40 12.85 -17.20
C GLU A 75 0.87 11.51 -16.63
N VAL A 76 0.22 10.41 -17.02
CA VAL A 76 0.45 9.04 -16.54
C VAL A 76 0.44 8.11 -17.74
N ASP A 77 1.38 7.16 -17.78
CA ASP A 77 1.41 6.13 -18.82
C ASP A 77 0.43 4.99 -18.48
N PRO A 78 -0.65 4.78 -19.24
CA PRO A 78 -1.60 3.71 -18.98
C PRO A 78 -0.98 2.30 -19.06
N ALA A 79 0.14 2.13 -19.76
CA ALA A 79 0.81 0.82 -19.88
C ALA A 79 1.45 0.35 -18.55
N VAL A 80 1.76 1.27 -17.64
CA VAL A 80 2.35 0.94 -16.33
C VAL A 80 1.33 0.87 -15.19
N VAL A 81 0.11 1.36 -15.42
CA VAL A 81 -0.96 1.41 -14.40
C VAL A 81 -1.63 0.05 -14.25
N SER A 82 -1.15 -0.73 -13.28
CA SER A 82 -1.89 -1.90 -12.79
C SER A 82 -2.91 -1.50 -11.71
N PRO A 83 -3.95 -2.32 -11.45
CA PRO A 83 -4.89 -2.06 -10.35
C PRO A 83 -4.22 -1.88 -8.98
N ARG A 84 -3.10 -2.58 -8.74
CA ARG A 84 -2.31 -2.45 -7.51
C ARG A 84 -1.54 -1.13 -7.44
N LEU A 85 -1.06 -0.63 -8.58
CA LEU A 85 -0.36 0.65 -8.62
C LEU A 85 -1.35 1.80 -8.45
N ALA A 86 -2.56 1.67 -9.00
CA ALA A 86 -3.66 2.61 -8.80
C ALA A 86 -4.10 2.68 -7.32
N SER A 87 -4.12 1.55 -6.60
CA SER A 87 -4.51 1.51 -5.19
C SER A 87 -3.40 1.95 -4.22
N LEU A 88 -2.13 1.88 -4.63
CA LEU A 88 -0.96 2.05 -3.77
C LEU A 88 -0.99 3.28 -2.85
N PRO A 89 -1.22 4.52 -3.33
CA PRO A 89 -1.23 5.69 -2.43
C PRO A 89 -2.29 5.58 -1.33
N PHE A 90 -3.44 4.97 -1.62
CA PHE A 90 -4.49 4.75 -0.62
C PHE A 90 -4.12 3.62 0.35
N ASP A 91 -3.41 2.59 -0.13
CA ASP A 91 -2.94 1.51 0.72
C ASP A 91 -1.88 2.01 1.72
N LEU A 92 -0.97 2.89 1.30
CA LEU A 92 0.00 3.56 2.16
C LEU A 92 -0.67 4.51 3.16
N PHE A 93 -1.61 5.34 2.70
CA PHE A 93 -2.38 6.23 3.57
C PHE A 93 -3.16 5.46 4.64
N ARG A 94 -3.81 4.36 4.26
CA ARG A 94 -4.52 3.48 5.21
C ARG A 94 -3.57 2.81 6.17
N HIS A 95 -2.40 2.37 5.70
CA HIS A 95 -1.39 1.78 6.56
C HIS A 95 -1.03 2.74 7.70
N GLU A 96 -0.78 4.00 7.38
CA GLU A 96 -0.45 5.04 8.37
C GLU A 96 -1.56 5.21 9.42
N ILE A 97 -2.82 5.33 8.99
CA ILE A 97 -3.95 5.44 9.91
C ILE A 97 -4.10 4.19 10.78
N LEU A 98 -3.95 2.99 10.21
CA LEU A 98 -4.18 1.75 10.93
C LEU A 98 -3.07 1.42 11.94
N THR A 99 -1.86 1.92 11.74
CA THR A 99 -0.73 1.72 12.65
C THR A 99 -0.62 2.79 13.72
N THR A 100 -1.01 4.04 13.40
CA THR A 100 -0.94 5.17 14.34
C THR A 100 -2.26 5.43 15.05
N LEU A 101 -3.38 5.04 14.43
CA LEU A 101 -4.74 5.44 14.82
C LEU A 101 -4.90 6.96 14.94
N GLN A 102 -4.20 7.72 14.11
CA GLN A 102 -4.22 9.18 14.06
C GLN A 102 -4.49 9.69 12.62
N PRO A 103 -4.93 10.95 12.45
CA PRO A 103 -4.93 11.60 11.15
C PRO A 103 -3.52 11.60 10.54
N VAL A 104 -3.43 11.33 9.24
CA VAL A 104 -2.15 11.36 8.51
C VAL A 104 -1.68 12.80 8.36
N PRO A 105 -0.45 13.15 8.79
CA PRO A 105 0.10 14.48 8.58
C PRO A 105 0.24 14.83 7.09
N ASP A 106 0.03 16.09 6.72
CA ASP A 106 0.14 16.55 5.33
C ASP A 106 1.48 16.20 4.69
N ALA A 107 2.59 16.34 5.44
CA ALA A 107 3.92 15.97 4.98
C ALA A 107 4.04 14.49 4.57
N VAL A 108 3.33 13.58 5.24
CA VAL A 108 3.30 12.15 4.91
C VAL A 108 2.44 11.93 3.67
N VAL A 109 1.34 12.67 3.51
CA VAL A 109 0.52 12.64 2.29
C VAL A 109 1.34 13.10 1.09
N GLU A 110 2.09 14.20 1.22
CA GLU A 110 3.02 14.70 0.20
C GLU A 110 4.09 13.67 -0.15
N GLU A 111 4.71 13.01 0.84
CA GLU A 111 5.67 11.93 0.60
C GLU A 111 5.05 10.78 -0.20
N ILE A 112 3.87 10.31 0.22
CA ILE A 112 3.15 9.22 -0.46
C ILE A 112 2.86 9.57 -1.91
N LEU A 113 2.39 10.79 -2.18
CA LEU A 113 1.99 11.20 -3.53
C LEU A 113 3.20 11.55 -4.40
N ASP A 114 4.05 12.47 -3.96
CA ASP A 114 5.08 13.09 -4.79
C ASP A 114 6.36 12.27 -4.87
N GLN A 115 6.71 11.55 -3.80
CA GLN A 115 7.95 10.77 -3.75
C GLN A 115 7.76 9.31 -4.13
N ILE A 116 6.54 8.76 -3.99
CA ILE A 116 6.26 7.34 -4.23
C ILE A 116 5.30 7.14 -5.41
N ALA A 117 4.04 7.59 -5.30
CA ALA A 117 3.02 7.20 -6.27
C ALA A 117 3.23 7.85 -7.65
N LEU A 118 3.40 9.18 -7.70
CA LEU A 118 3.57 9.91 -8.97
C LEU A 118 4.82 9.48 -9.74
N PRO A 119 6.01 9.30 -9.13
CA PRO A 119 7.18 8.80 -9.85
C PRO A 119 6.97 7.42 -10.47
N LEU A 120 6.21 6.54 -9.82
CA LEU A 120 5.90 5.20 -10.36
C LEU A 120 4.87 5.26 -11.49
N LEU A 121 3.92 6.18 -11.44
CA LEU A 121 2.89 6.39 -12.46
C LEU A 121 3.40 7.17 -13.69
N ARG A 122 4.42 8.02 -13.49
CA ARG A 122 5.03 8.86 -14.54
C ARG A 122 6.20 8.20 -15.26
N ARG A 123 6.68 7.03 -14.82
CA ARG A 123 7.79 6.36 -15.51
C ARG A 123 7.32 5.81 -16.87
N SER A 124 7.45 6.66 -17.87
CA SER A 124 7.52 6.34 -19.29
C SER A 124 8.51 7.28 -19.98
N SER A 125 9.78 7.17 -19.61
CA SER A 125 10.93 7.52 -20.45
C SER A 125 12.23 7.27 -19.68
N THR A 126 12.66 6.01 -19.65
CA THR A 126 14.09 5.80 -19.88
C THR A 126 14.21 5.34 -21.31
N GLU A 127 14.53 6.33 -22.14
CA GLU A 127 15.28 6.22 -23.38
C GLU A 127 16.26 5.01 -23.37
N ASN A 128 15.99 4.04 -24.23
CA ASN A 128 16.93 3.39 -25.15
C ASN A 128 18.33 2.96 -24.62
N ARG A 129 18.54 1.65 -24.42
CA ARG A 129 19.66 0.88 -25.04
C ARG A 129 19.48 -0.64 -24.93
#